data_AF-A0AAD5AG48-F1
#
_entry.id   AF-A0AAD5AG48-F1
#
_cell.length_a   1.000
_cell.length_b   1.000
_cell.length_c   1.000
_cell.angle_alpha   90.00
_cell.angle_beta   90.00
_cell.angle_gamma   90.00
#
_symmetry.space_group_name_H-M   'P 1'
#
loop_
_entity.id
_entity.type
_entity.pdbx_description
1 polymer ?
#
loop_
_entity_poly.entity_id
_entity_poly.type
_entity_poly.pdbx_seq_one_letter_code
_entity_poly.pdbx_strand_id
1 'polypeptide(L)'
;KATGADQAVGLGLVGFSLLLFTYYTIWVIVLPFVDIDHVIHSYFLPREYSVILPGIAALILLLCIGTFIGIVTWKNRKSKK
;
A
#
# COMPACT_ATOMS: atom_id res chain seq x y z
N LYS A 1 14.84 21.08 15.65
CA LYS A 1 15.28 19.76 16.14
C LYS A 1 14.03 18.90 16.29
N ALA A 2 13.99 17.69 15.74
CA ALA A 2 12.87 16.78 15.97
C ALA A 2 12.83 16.40 17.46
N THR A 3 11.63 16.35 18.04
CA THR A 3 11.41 15.92 19.43
C THR A 3 11.73 14.43 19.53
N GLY A 4 12.13 13.92 20.70
CA GLY A 4 12.39 12.48 20.87
C GLY A 4 11.20 11.58 20.49
N ALA A 5 9.98 12.10 20.64
CA ALA A 5 8.76 11.45 20.17
C ALA A 5 8.70 11.32 18.63
N ASP A 6 9.08 12.36 17.89
CA ASP A 6 9.11 12.34 16.42
C ASP A 6 10.10 11.30 15.90
N GLN A 7 11.25 11.15 16.57
CA GLN A 7 12.25 10.14 16.25
C GLN A 7 11.74 8.72 16.51
N ALA A 8 11.07 8.49 17.64
CA ALA A 8 10.50 7.18 17.97
C ALA A 8 9.41 6.77 16.97
N VAL A 9 8.52 7.69 16.60
CA VAL A 9 7.47 7.44 15.59
C VAL A 9 8.09 7.15 14.23
N GLY A 10 9.09 7.93 13.81
CA GLY A 10 9.80 7.68 12.56
C GLY A 10 10.45 6.30 12.51
N LEU A 11 11.11 5.90 13.59
CA LEU A 11 11.77 4.59 13.69
C LEU A 11 10.74 3.45 13.71
N GLY A 12 9.60 3.64 14.38
CA GLY A 12 8.48 2.72 14.36
C GLY A 12 7.89 2.54 12.96
N LEU A 13 7.67 3.63 12.23
CA LEU A 13 7.19 3.60 10.83
C LEU A 13 8.17 2.87 9.90
N VAL A 14 9.47 3.13 10.04
CA VAL A 14 10.50 2.44 9.25
C VAL A 14 10.51 0.94 9.55
N GLY A 15 10.50 0.55 10.83
CA GLY A 15 10.46 -0.85 11.23
C GLY A 15 9.21 -1.56 10.73
N PHE A 16 8.05 -0.94 10.89
CA PHE A 16 6.78 -1.47 10.38
C PHE A 16 6.78 -1.61 8.85
N SER A 17 7.29 -0.59 8.14
CA SER A 17 7.42 -0.63 6.69
C SER A 17 8.36 -1.73 6.23
N LEU A 18 9.46 -1.98 6.95
CA LEU A 18 10.40 -3.04 6.63
C LEU A 18 9.73 -4.41 6.75
N LEU A 19 8.97 -4.64 7.84
CA LEU A 19 8.22 -5.88 8.04
C LEU A 19 7.21 -6.14 6.93
N LEU A 20 6.40 -5.13 6.59
CA LEU A 20 5.44 -5.22 5.49
C LEU A 20 6.13 -5.50 4.16
N PHE A 21 7.23 -4.79 3.88
CA PHE A 21 8.01 -4.98 2.66
C PHE A 21 8.54 -6.41 2.58
N THR A 22 9.19 -6.92 3.62
CA THR A 22 9.72 -8.29 3.64
C THR A 22 8.61 -9.32 3.47
N TYR A 23 7.49 -9.19 4.19
CA TYR A 23 6.34 -10.09 4.03
C TYR A 23 5.85 -10.11 2.58
N TYR A 24 5.67 -8.93 1.98
CA TYR A 24 5.17 -8.80 0.63
C TYR A 24 6.17 -9.31 -0.43
N THR A 25 7.45 -9.06 -0.23
CA THR A 25 8.54 -9.57 -1.07
C THR A 25 8.56 -11.10 -1.07
N ILE A 26 8.47 -11.73 0.11
CA ILE A 26 8.41 -13.19 0.19
C ILE A 26 7.16 -13.70 -0.52
N TRP A 27 6.02 -13.04 -0.31
CA TRP A 27 4.76 -13.44 -0.91
C TRP A 27 4.76 -13.39 -2.44
N VAL A 28 5.28 -12.31 -3.03
CA VAL A 28 5.24 -12.09 -4.49
C VAL A 28 6.40 -12.78 -5.20
N ILE A 29 7.61 -12.70 -4.64
CA ILE A 29 8.84 -13.13 -5.33
C ILE A 29 9.24 -14.54 -4.92
N VAL A 30 9.15 -14.92 -3.64
CA VAL A 30 9.67 -16.22 -3.17
C VAL A 30 8.62 -17.33 -3.31
N LEU A 31 7.38 -17.08 -2.88
CA LEU A 31 6.29 -18.06 -2.92
C LEU A 31 5.97 -18.68 -4.30
N PRO A 32 6.17 -18.05 -5.48
CA PRO A 32 6.10 -18.75 -6.78
C PRO A 32 7.07 -19.92 -6.95
N PHE A 33 8.18 -19.94 -6.23
CA PHE A 33 9.22 -20.96 -6.38
C PHE A 33 9.15 -22.05 -5.30
N VAL A 34 8.16 -21.99 -4.40
CA VAL A 34 7.94 -23.00 -3.35
C VAL A 34 6.82 -23.94 -3.76
N ASP A 35 6.96 -25.22 -3.44
CA ASP A 35 5.96 -26.24 -3.69
C ASP A 35 4.64 -25.96 -2.96
N ILE A 36 3.53 -26.24 -3.64
CA ILE A 36 2.17 -25.91 -3.18
C ILE A 36 1.81 -26.64 -1.87
N ASP A 37 2.31 -27.86 -1.67
CA ASP A 37 2.08 -28.66 -0.46
C ASP A 37 2.91 -28.19 0.75
N HIS A 38 3.77 -27.18 0.59
CA HIS A 38 4.60 -26.66 1.66
C HIS A 38 3.75 -25.82 2.64
N VAL A 39 3.95 -26.06 3.94
CA VAL A 39 3.27 -25.35 5.05
C VAL A 39 3.36 -23.82 4.99
N ILE A 40 4.32 -23.27 4.24
CA ILE A 40 4.49 -21.83 4.10
C ILE A 40 3.27 -21.19 3.43
N HIS A 41 2.57 -21.90 2.53
CA HIS A 41 1.37 -21.41 1.86
C HIS A 41 0.23 -21.11 2.84
N SER A 42 0.20 -21.73 4.03
CA SER A 42 -0.81 -21.44 5.07
C SER A 42 -0.62 -20.07 5.73
N TYR A 43 0.58 -19.48 5.65
CA TYR A 43 0.89 -18.17 6.23
C TYR A 43 0.61 -17.02 5.25
N PHE A 44 0.36 -17.33 3.98
CA PHE A 44 0.12 -16.36 2.92
C PHE A 44 -1.31 -16.49 2.40
N LEU A 45 -1.87 -15.38 1.95
CA LEU A 45 -3.13 -15.44 1.21
C LEU A 45 -2.90 -16.13 -0.15
N PRO A 46 -3.98 -16.64 -0.79
CA PRO A 46 -3.91 -17.17 -2.14
C PRO A 46 -3.23 -16.18 -3.10
N ARG A 47 -2.46 -16.73 -4.05
CA ARG A 47 -1.60 -15.96 -4.96
C ARG A 47 -2.31 -14.79 -5.64
N GLU A 48 -3.57 -14.96 -6.01
CA GLU A 48 -4.36 -13.94 -6.70
C GLU A 48 -4.43 -12.62 -5.93
N TYR A 49 -4.48 -12.69 -4.60
CA TYR A 49 -4.51 -11.51 -3.75
C TYR A 49 -3.22 -10.70 -3.80
N SER A 50 -2.08 -11.31 -4.11
CA SER A 50 -0.81 -10.61 -4.29
C SER A 50 -0.79 -9.66 -5.50
N VAL A 51 -1.76 -9.77 -6.41
CA VAL A 51 -1.92 -8.85 -7.55
C VAL A 51 -3.13 -7.94 -7.34
N ILE A 52 -4.20 -8.47 -6.74
CA ILE A 52 -5.43 -7.72 -6.48
C ILE A 52 -5.19 -6.59 -5.46
N LEU A 53 -4.41 -6.81 -4.40
CA LEU A 53 -4.19 -5.82 -3.34
C LEU A 53 -3.56 -4.52 -3.86
N PRO A 54 -2.43 -4.56 -4.60
CA PRO A 54 -1.89 -3.36 -5.26
C PRO A 54 -2.84 -2.78 -6.29
N GLY A 55 -3.58 -3.62 -7.01
CA GLY A 55 -4.57 -3.17 -7.99
C GLY A 55 -5.67 -2.31 -7.35
N ILE A 56 -6.25 -2.78 -6.24
CA ILE A 56 -7.26 -2.02 -5.49
C ILE A 56 -6.65 -0.73 -4.92
N ALA A 57 -5.44 -0.79 -4.36
CA ALA A 57 -4.76 0.41 -3.85
C ALA A 57 -4.55 1.46 -4.95
N ALA A 58 -4.13 1.04 -6.14
CA ALA A 58 -3.97 1.92 -7.30
C ALA A 58 -5.31 2.51 -7.77
N LEU A 59 -6.39 1.71 -7.79
CA LEU A 59 -7.72 2.19 -8.14
C LEU A 59 -8.24 3.21 -7.14
N ILE A 60 -8.08 2.97 -5.84
CA ILE A 60 -8.46 3.93 -4.79
C ILE A 60 -7.68 5.23 -4.96
N LEU A 61 -6.36 5.15 -5.16
CA LEU A 61 -5.53 6.34 -5.39
C LEU A 61 -6.00 7.13 -6.63
N LEU A 62 -6.29 6.43 -7.73
CA LEU A 62 -6.79 7.04 -8.96
C LEU A 62 -8.12 7.76 -8.72
N LEU A 63 -9.06 7.13 -8.01
CA LEU A 63 -10.34 7.72 -7.65
C LEU A 63 -10.14 8.96 -6.77
N CYS A 64 -9.26 8.89 -5.76
CA CYS A 64 -8.94 10.03 -4.90
C CYS A 64 -8.40 11.21 -5.71
N ILE A 65 -7.47 10.97 -6.64
CA ILE A 65 -6.91 12.00 -7.52
C ILE A 65 -8.01 12.58 -8.42
N GLY A 66 -8.82 11.73 -9.06
CA GLY A 66 -9.91 12.15 -9.94
C GLY A 66 -10.94 13.01 -9.22
N THR A 67 -11.37 12.59 -8.02
CA THR A 67 -12.29 13.35 -7.17
C THR A 67 -11.69 14.69 -6.76
N PHE A 68 -10.42 14.72 -6.35
CA PHE A 68 -9.73 15.95 -5.97
C PHE A 68 -9.71 16.96 -7.13
N ILE A 69 -9.29 16.52 -8.33
CA ILE A 69 -9.27 17.37 -9.53
C ILE A 69 -10.68 17.86 -9.88
N GLY A 70 -11.67 16.99 -9.80
CA GLY A 70 -13.08 17.33 -10.06
C GLY A 70 -13.60 18.42 -9.12
N ILE A 71 -13.35 18.27 -7.82
CA ILE A 71 -13.75 19.25 -6.79
C ILE A 71 -13.07 20.60 -7.03
N VAL A 72 -11.75 20.60 -7.26
CA VAL A 72 -10.98 21.82 -7.50
C VAL A 72 -11.47 22.55 -8.75
N THR A 73 -11.69 21.82 -9.85
CA THR A 73 -12.19 22.39 -11.11
C THR A 73 -13.58 22.98 -10.94
N TRP A 74 -14.49 22.28 -10.23
CA TRP A 74 -15.83 22.76 -9.96
C TRP A 74 -15.84 24.06 -9.14
N LYS A 75 -15.02 24.11 -8.08
CA LYS A 75 -14.89 25.29 -7.22
C LYS A 75 -14.32 26.49 -7.98
N ASN A 76 -13.31 26.27 -8.83
CA ASN A 76 -12.72 27.33 -9.67
C ASN A 76 -13.72 27.88 -10.70
N ARG A 77 -14.60 27.05 -11.26
CA ARG A 77 -15.68 27.51 -12.17
C ARG A 77 -16.71 28.37 -11.46
N LYS A 78 -17.09 28.03 -10.22
CA LYS A 78 -18.02 28.85 -9.43
C LYS A 78 -17.41 30.21 -9.04
N SER A 79 -16.11 30.27 -8.78
CA SER A 79 -15.44 31.53 -8.40
C SER A 79 -15.21 32.50 -9.56
N LYS A 80 -15.25 32.01 -10.81
CA LYS A 80 -15.15 32.85 -12.02
C LYS A 80 -16.50 33.38 -12.51
N LYS A 81 -17.61 32.96 -11.88
CA LYS A 81 -18.96 33.46 -12.10
C LYS A 81 -19.34 34.39 -10.95
#